data_AF-A0A2D6GFL4-F1
#
_entry.id   AF-A0A2D6GFL4-F1
#
_cell.length_a   1.000
_cell.length_b   1.000
_cell.length_c   1.000
_cell.angle_alpha   90.00
_cell.angle_beta   90.00
_cell.angle_gamma   90.00
#
_symmetry.space_group_name_H-M   'P 1'
#
loop_
_entity.id
_entity.type
_entity.pdbx_description
1 polymer ?
#
loop_
_entity_poly.entity_id
_entity_poly.type
_entity_poly.pdbx_seq_one_letter_code
_entity_poly.pdbx_strand_id
1 'polypeptide(L)'
;MPRWIAIGTAPGWDDVDKFRDEMSESSKWRPDPRTTITTVTALADGRMLAECHAVEQGLFDAWLEQKGWDVESVTPISHIAQAGSVWEIS
;
A
#
# COMPACT_ATOMS: atom_id res chain seq x y z
N MET A 1 0.03 15.29 -4.65
CA MET A 1 -0.56 14.72 -3.41
C MET A 1 0.46 13.72 -2.93
N PRO A 2 0.91 13.82 -1.68
CA PRO A 2 2.01 13.00 -1.19
C PRO A 2 1.73 11.52 -1.41
N ARG A 3 2.80 10.79 -1.75
CA ARG A 3 2.75 9.35 -1.92
C ARG A 3 3.57 8.68 -0.85
N TRP A 4 3.07 7.55 -0.37
CA TRP A 4 3.71 6.77 0.68
C TRP A 4 3.82 5.33 0.22
N ILE A 5 4.89 4.66 0.63
CA ILE A 5 5.06 3.23 0.48
C ILE A 5 5.27 2.60 1.85
N ALA A 6 4.59 1.49 2.10
CA ALA A 6 4.77 0.66 3.26
C ALA A 6 5.44 -0.65 2.87
N ILE A 7 6.29 -1.15 3.76
CA ILE A 7 6.86 -2.50 3.73
C ILE A 7 6.45 -3.20 5.01
N GLY A 8 6.01 -4.44 4.90
CA GLY A 8 5.63 -5.24 6.07
C GLY A 8 5.32 -6.68 5.71
N THR A 9 4.57 -7.38 6.55
CA THR A 9 4.07 -8.72 6.29
C THR A 9 2.57 -8.80 6.50
N ALA A 10 1.92 -9.67 5.73
CA ALA A 10 0.49 -9.94 5.82
C ALA A 10 0.27 -11.44 6.00
N PRO A 11 -0.46 -11.88 7.04
CA PRO A 11 -0.62 -13.30 7.32
C PRO A 11 -1.33 -14.04 6.18
N GLY A 12 -0.77 -15.15 5.70
CA GLY A 12 -1.44 -16.07 4.76
C GLY A 12 -1.49 -15.61 3.29
N TRP A 13 -0.73 -14.57 2.91
CA TRP A 13 -0.64 -14.11 1.52
C TRP A 13 0.22 -14.98 0.60
N ASP A 14 0.81 -16.04 1.15
CA ASP A 14 1.32 -17.19 0.38
C ASP A 14 0.20 -17.94 -0.35
N ASP A 15 -1.05 -17.80 0.11
CA ASP A 15 -2.25 -18.25 -0.59
C ASP A 15 -2.85 -17.14 -1.48
N VAL A 16 -2.86 -17.39 -2.79
CA VAL A 16 -3.39 -16.45 -3.79
C VAL A 16 -4.89 -16.20 -3.64
N ASP A 17 -5.66 -17.18 -3.16
CA ASP A 17 -7.10 -17.00 -2.98
C ASP A 17 -7.38 -16.10 -1.79
N LYS A 18 -6.61 -16.23 -0.69
CA LYS A 18 -6.69 -15.29 0.44
C LYS A 18 -6.30 -13.87 0.02
N PHE A 19 -5.21 -13.72 -0.73
CA PHE A 19 -4.81 -12.41 -1.26
C PHE A 19 -5.92 -11.80 -2.12
N ARG A 20 -6.53 -12.59 -3.02
CA ARG A 20 -7.65 -12.15 -3.85
C ARG A 20 -8.85 -11.74 -3.00
N ASP A 21 -9.23 -12.51 -1.99
CA ASP A 21 -10.38 -12.21 -1.14
C ASP A 21 -10.18 -10.91 -0.36
N GLU A 22 -8.99 -10.67 0.18
CA GLU A 22 -8.70 -9.44 0.92
C GLU A 22 -8.66 -8.19 0.03
N MET A 23 -8.15 -8.32 -1.21
CA MET A 23 -7.89 -7.21 -2.13
C MET A 23 -9.00 -6.94 -3.16
N SER A 24 -9.90 -7.89 -3.40
CA SER A 24 -10.94 -7.79 -4.44
C SER A 24 -12.04 -6.76 -4.14
N GLU A 25 -12.20 -6.33 -2.89
CA GLU A 25 -13.21 -5.33 -2.53
C GLU A 25 -12.75 -3.91 -2.92
N SER A 26 -13.31 -3.39 -4.01
CA SER A 26 -12.96 -2.08 -4.57
C SER A 26 -13.15 -0.91 -3.58
N SER A 27 -14.09 -1.03 -2.64
CA SER A 27 -14.32 -0.04 -1.57
C SER A 27 -13.11 0.13 -0.65
N LYS A 28 -12.25 -0.88 -0.51
CA LYS A 28 -11.06 -0.85 0.36
C LYS A 28 -9.90 -0.04 -0.21
N TRP A 29 -9.96 0.33 -1.48
CA TRP A 29 -8.91 1.08 -2.18
C TRP A 29 -9.04 2.59 -1.99
N ARG A 30 -10.19 3.06 -1.48
CA ARG A 30 -10.40 4.47 -1.11
C ARG A 30 -10.99 4.57 0.30
N PRO A 31 -10.14 4.44 1.35
CA PRO A 31 -10.60 4.37 2.73
C PRO A 31 -11.37 5.62 3.17
N ASP A 32 -10.96 6.78 2.66
CA ASP A 32 -11.61 8.06 2.87
C ASP A 32 -11.38 8.99 1.66
N PRO A 33 -12.05 10.16 1.57
CA PRO A 33 -11.90 11.06 0.43
C PRO A 33 -10.47 11.57 0.16
N ARG A 34 -9.59 11.53 1.17
CA ARG A 34 -8.22 12.06 1.17
C ARG A 34 -7.15 10.97 1.01
N THR A 35 -7.55 9.71 0.93
CA THR A 35 -6.64 8.56 0.84
C THR A 35 -7.05 7.65 -0.31
N THR A 36 -6.09 7.23 -1.12
CA THR A 36 -6.29 6.25 -2.18
C THR A 36 -5.13 5.28 -2.18
N ILE A 37 -5.40 4.01 -1.91
CA ILE A 37 -4.43 2.94 -2.08
C ILE A 37 -4.29 2.72 -3.58
N THR A 38 -3.07 2.70 -4.09
CA THR A 38 -2.80 2.61 -5.54
C THR A 38 -2.35 1.22 -5.93
N THR A 39 -1.54 0.59 -5.08
CA THR A 39 -0.91 -0.69 -5.37
C THR A 39 -0.72 -1.47 -4.08
N VAL A 40 -0.96 -2.79 -4.13
CA VAL A 40 -0.56 -3.72 -3.08
C VAL A 40 0.10 -4.91 -3.78
N THR A 41 1.30 -5.29 -3.34
CA THR A 41 2.10 -6.37 -3.93
C THR A 41 2.48 -7.35 -2.84
N ALA A 42 2.12 -8.63 -3.00
CA ALA A 42 2.65 -9.72 -2.20
C ALA A 42 4.03 -10.13 -2.76
N LEU A 43 5.03 -10.21 -1.90
CA LEU A 43 6.38 -10.65 -2.24
C LEU A 43 6.55 -12.12 -1.89
N ALA A 44 7.38 -12.83 -2.67
CA ALA A 44 7.58 -14.27 -2.51
C ALA A 44 8.25 -14.68 -1.18
N ASP A 45 8.84 -13.73 -0.46
CA ASP A 45 9.43 -13.94 0.87
C ASP A 45 8.45 -13.68 2.03
N GLY A 46 7.15 -13.52 1.73
CA GLY A 46 6.09 -13.29 2.72
C GLY A 46 5.89 -11.81 3.08
N ARG A 47 6.71 -10.92 2.53
CA ARG A 47 6.52 -9.48 2.71
C ARG A 47 5.47 -8.92 1.76
N MET A 48 5.08 -7.68 2.02
CA MET A 48 4.20 -6.89 1.18
C MET A 48 4.76 -5.50 0.94
N LEU A 49 4.39 -4.94 -0.21
CA LEU A 49 4.49 -3.53 -0.51
C LEU A 49 3.09 -2.96 -0.66
N ALA A 50 2.79 -1.85 -0.01
CA ALA A 50 1.55 -1.10 -0.23
C ALA A 50 1.87 0.35 -0.55
N GLU A 51 1.27 0.88 -1.59
CA GLU A 51 1.41 2.28 -2.00
C GLU A 51 0.09 3.02 -1.86
N CYS A 52 0.16 4.29 -1.45
CA CYS A 52 -1.00 5.16 -1.43
C CYS A 52 -0.69 6.59 -1.88
N HIS A 53 -1.76 7.29 -2.25
CA HIS A 53 -1.85 8.75 -2.22
C HIS A 53 -2.57 9.13 -0.94
N ALA A 54 -1.94 9.90 -0.07
CA ALA A 54 -2.56 10.41 1.16
C ALA A 54 -2.03 11.80 1.48
N VAL A 55 -2.91 12.68 1.96
CA VAL A 55 -2.51 14.05 2.34
C VAL A 55 -1.51 14.09 3.50
N GLU A 56 -1.52 13.08 4.36
CA GLU A 56 -0.60 12.89 5.49
C GLU A 56 -0.38 11.39 5.75
N GLN A 57 0.80 11.03 6.28
CA GLN A 57 1.17 9.64 6.54
C GLN A 57 0.19 8.92 7.47
N GLY A 58 -0.31 9.62 8.50
CA GLY A 58 -1.18 9.01 9.53
C GLY A 58 -2.49 8.43 9.00
N LEU A 59 -2.98 8.90 7.84
CA LEU A 59 -4.15 8.30 7.20
C LEU A 59 -3.83 6.94 6.58
N PHE A 60 -2.62 6.78 6.06
CA PHE A 60 -2.15 5.52 5.54
C PHE A 60 -1.86 4.53 6.68
N ASP A 61 -1.21 5.01 7.75
CA ASP A 61 -0.94 4.22 8.95
C ASP A 61 -2.25 3.64 9.54
N ALA A 62 -3.30 4.46 9.65
CA ALA A 62 -4.61 4.01 10.15
C ALA A 62 -5.24 2.91 9.28
N TRP A 63 -5.07 2.98 7.96
CA TRP A 63 -5.55 1.93 7.05
C TRP A 63 -4.75 0.64 7.21
N LEU A 64 -3.42 0.75 7.35
CA LEU A 64 -2.55 -0.42 7.57
C LEU A 64 -2.87 -1.11 8.90
N GLU A 65 -3.12 -0.36 9.97
CA GLU A 65 -3.56 -0.89 11.27
C GLU A 65 -4.92 -1.59 11.16
N GLN A 66 -5.88 -1.02 10.42
CA GLN A 66 -7.19 -1.66 10.18
C GLN A 66 -7.06 -3.03 9.50
N LYS A 67 -6.04 -3.21 8.66
CA LYS A 67 -5.76 -4.49 8.01
C LYS A 67 -5.15 -5.53 8.94
N GLY A 68 -4.59 -5.11 10.07
CA GLY A 68 -3.89 -6.01 11.00
C GLY A 68 -2.61 -6.59 10.41
N TRP A 69 -1.97 -5.87 9.47
CA TRP A 69 -0.67 -6.25 8.93
C TRP A 69 0.45 -5.79 9.85
N ASP A 70 1.57 -6.50 9.84
CA ASP A 70 2.76 -6.13 10.60
C ASP A 70 3.63 -5.22 9.72
N VAL A 71 3.60 -3.91 9.98
CA VAL A 71 4.28 -2.90 9.16
C VAL A 71 5.66 -2.62 9.73
N GLU A 72 6.68 -2.87 8.92
CA GLU A 72 8.08 -2.61 9.27
C GLU A 72 8.44 -1.13 9.06
N SER A 73 7.96 -0.53 7.98
CA SER A 73 8.25 0.87 7.65
C SER A 73 7.20 1.50 6.75
N VAL A 74 7.05 2.82 6.89
CA VAL A 74 6.30 3.69 5.98
C VAL A 74 7.19 4.85 5.60
N THR A 75 7.34 5.11 4.29
CA THR A 75 8.28 6.10 3.77
C THR A 75 7.64 6.95 2.68
N PRO A 76 7.89 8.27 2.63
CA PRO A 76 7.43 9.10 1.53
C PRO A 76 8.16 8.73 0.23
N ILE A 77 7.42 8.61 -0.87
CA ILE A 77 7.98 8.39 -2.20
C ILE A 77 8.37 9.74 -2.80
N SER A 78 9.65 9.92 -3.11
CA SER A 78 10.16 11.16 -3.73
C SER A 78 10.14 11.13 -5.26
N HIS A 79 10.45 9.97 -5.86
CA HIS A 79 10.53 9.80 -7.31
C HIS A 79 9.96 8.45 -7.72
N ILE A 80 9.34 8.39 -8.89
CA ILE A 80 8.79 7.15 -9.46
C ILE A 80 9.30 6.99 -10.89
N ALA A 81 9.70 5.78 -11.24
CA ALA A 81 10.00 5.38 -12.60
C ALA A 81 9.07 4.23 -13.02
N GLN A 82 8.37 4.37 -14.15
CA GLN A 82 7.50 3.32 -14.71
C GLN A 82 7.68 3.24 -16.22
N ALA A 83 8.05 2.05 -16.72
CA ALA A 83 8.29 1.79 -18.14
C ALA A 83 9.20 2.84 -18.83
N GLY A 84 10.27 3.28 -18.15
CA GLY A 84 11.24 4.26 -18.67
C GLY A 84 10.82 5.72 -18.53
N SER A 85 9.61 6.01 -18.05
CA SER A 85 9.18 7.37 -17.69
C SER A 85 9.45 7.65 -16.23
N VAL A 86 9.92 8.85 -15.90
CA VAL A 86 10.30 9.26 -14.53
C VAL A 86 9.49 10.49 -14.12
N TRP A 87 8.96 10.49 -12.90
CA TRP A 87 8.23 11.61 -12.31
C TRP A 87 8.78 11.93 -10.92
N GLU A 88 8.92 13.23 -10.64
CA GLU A 88 9.10 13.75 -9.29
C GLU A 88 7.74 13.86 -8.61
N ILE A 89 7.65 13.41 -7.36
CA ILE A 89 6.41 13.44 -6.59
C ILE A 89 6.45 14.64 -5.65
N SER A 90 5.52 15.58 -5.88
CA SER A 90 5.27 16.75 -5.03
C SER A 90 4.13 16.53 -4.02
#